data_AF-A0A7V4BT46-F1
#
_entry.id   AF-A0A7V4BT46-F1
#
_cell.length_a   1.000
_cell.length_b   1.000
_cell.length_c   1.000
_cell.angle_alpha   90.00
_cell.angle_beta   90.00
_cell.angle_gamma   90.00
#
_symmetry.space_group_name_H-M   'P 1'
#
loop_
_entity.id
_entity.type
_entity.pdbx_description
1 polymer ?
#
loop_
_entity_poly.entity_id
_entity_poly.type
_entity_poly.pdbx_seq_one_letter_code
_entity_poly.pdbx_strand_id
1 'polypeptide(L)'
;MRYILTFLGIWVSLHTLLADNIQFTASGPRVVEVGEQFEITYTINAQPSGFRPPEFKGFSLIGGPSQSSSTSIQYINGKVTQNVTFSYSYYFTATKAGTYTIDPAKATVDGKSYLSNSLT
;
A
#
# COMPACT_ATOMS: atom_id res chain seq x y z
N MET A 1 -48.50 44.91 8.30
CA MET A 1 -47.12 44.84 7.78
C MET A 1 -46.39 43.64 8.39
N ARG A 2 -45.92 42.72 7.52
CA ARG A 2 -44.80 41.76 7.62
C ARG A 2 -44.45 41.10 8.98
N TYR A 3 -44.64 39.77 9.06
CA TYR A 3 -43.83 38.88 9.90
C TYR A 3 -43.15 37.84 8.99
N ILE A 4 -41.83 37.77 9.10
CA ILE A 4 -40.92 37.03 8.23
C ILE A 4 -40.84 35.56 8.68
N LEU A 5 -41.11 34.65 7.75
CA LEU A 5 -40.83 33.21 7.88
C LEU A 5 -39.31 33.00 7.81
N THR A 6 -38.64 32.74 8.92
CA THR A 6 -37.26 32.25 8.90
C THR A 6 -37.27 30.74 8.67
N PHE A 7 -37.15 30.34 7.40
CA PHE A 7 -36.73 29.00 7.00
C PHE A 7 -35.30 28.77 7.53
N LEU A 8 -35.17 27.94 8.58
CA LEU A 8 -33.88 27.51 9.08
C LEU A 8 -33.29 26.50 8.08
N GLY A 9 -32.52 27.01 7.11
CA GLY A 9 -31.81 26.18 6.15
C GLY A 9 -30.76 25.32 6.84
N ILE A 10 -30.99 24.02 6.90
CA ILE A 10 -29.98 23.03 7.27
C ILE A 10 -28.90 23.07 6.19
N TRP A 11 -27.76 23.67 6.52
CA TRP A 11 -26.55 23.61 5.71
C TRP A 11 -25.94 22.22 5.90
N VAL A 12 -26.32 21.27 5.04
CA VAL A 12 -25.62 19.99 4.94
C VAL A 12 -24.30 20.26 4.25
N SER A 13 -23.22 20.39 5.04
CA SER A 13 -21.86 20.35 4.53
C SER A 13 -21.61 18.97 3.93
N LEU A 14 -21.75 18.85 2.61
CA LEU A 14 -21.39 17.64 1.89
C LEU A 14 -19.86 17.53 1.90
N HIS A 15 -19.31 16.82 2.88
CA HIS A 15 -17.90 16.48 2.88
C HIS A 15 -17.65 15.52 1.72
N THR A 16 -17.11 16.04 0.61
CA THR A 16 -16.54 15.20 -0.44
C THR A 16 -15.36 14.46 0.16
N LEU A 17 -15.56 13.21 0.56
CA LEU A 17 -14.48 12.28 0.87
C LEU A 17 -13.60 12.20 -0.37
N LEU A 18 -12.43 12.84 -0.31
CA LEU A 18 -11.38 12.57 -1.28
C LEU A 18 -10.98 11.11 -1.07
N ALA A 19 -11.46 10.23 -1.95
CA ALA A 19 -10.95 8.88 -2.02
C ALA A 19 -9.54 8.99 -2.62
N ASP A 20 -8.52 9.03 -1.77
CA ASP A 20 -7.15 8.81 -2.24
C ASP A 20 -7.08 7.43 -2.88
N ASN A 21 -6.57 7.37 -4.10
CA ASN A 21 -6.40 6.11 -4.81
C ASN A 21 -5.30 5.31 -4.11
N ILE A 22 -5.70 4.34 -3.30
CA ILE A 22 -4.79 3.42 -2.62
C ILE A 22 -4.11 2.54 -3.67
N GLN A 23 -2.79 2.68 -3.78
CA GLN A 23 -1.89 1.88 -4.58
C GLN A 23 -1.11 0.98 -3.65
N PHE A 24 -1.23 -0.32 -3.88
CA PHE A 24 -0.49 -1.34 -3.17
C PHE A 24 0.23 -2.22 -4.19
N THR A 25 1.55 -2.23 -4.16
CA THR A 25 2.39 -2.89 -5.16
C THR A 25 3.42 -3.80 -4.51
N ALA A 26 3.81 -4.85 -5.23
CA ALA A 26 4.91 -5.74 -4.91
C ALA A 26 5.97 -5.57 -6.00
N SER A 27 7.24 -5.53 -5.60
CA SER A 27 8.39 -5.38 -6.48
C SER A 27 9.49 -6.36 -6.10
N GLY A 28 10.18 -6.89 -7.09
CA GLY A 28 11.31 -7.81 -6.93
C GLY A 28 11.88 -8.19 -8.30
N PRO A 29 13.03 -8.85 -8.35
CA PRO A 29 13.58 -9.35 -9.60
C PRO A 29 12.70 -10.45 -10.20
N ARG A 30 12.62 -10.48 -11.53
CA ARG A 30 11.89 -11.54 -12.28
C ARG A 30 12.71 -12.81 -12.46
N VAL A 31 14.02 -12.70 -12.42
CA VAL A 31 14.96 -13.80 -12.63
C VAL A 31 16.09 -13.65 -11.63
N VAL A 32 16.43 -14.73 -10.96
CA VAL A 32 17.53 -14.85 -9.99
C VAL A 32 18.20 -16.21 -10.15
N GLU A 33 19.48 -16.30 -9.84
CA GLU A 33 20.22 -17.55 -9.87
C GLU A 33 20.01 -18.37 -8.59
N VAL A 34 20.13 -19.70 -8.69
CA VAL A 34 20.06 -20.55 -7.49
C VAL A 34 21.24 -20.23 -6.56
N GLY A 35 20.95 -19.95 -5.29
CA GLY A 35 21.91 -19.48 -4.31
C GLY A 35 22.03 -17.95 -4.22
N GLU A 36 21.44 -17.21 -5.17
CA GLU A 36 21.41 -15.74 -5.13
C GLU A 36 20.46 -15.23 -4.04
N GLN A 37 20.87 -14.13 -3.39
CA GLN A 37 20.02 -13.41 -2.46
C GLN A 37 19.29 -12.28 -3.17
N PHE A 38 18.00 -12.14 -2.91
CA PHE A 38 17.18 -11.10 -3.51
C PHE A 38 16.15 -10.53 -2.53
N GLU A 39 15.65 -9.35 -2.86
CA GLU A 39 14.65 -8.63 -2.07
C GLU A 39 13.29 -8.62 -2.78
N ILE A 40 12.22 -8.82 -2.00
CA ILE A 40 10.86 -8.46 -2.39
C ILE A 40 10.39 -7.33 -1.50
N THR A 41 9.95 -6.23 -2.10
CA THR A 41 9.44 -5.05 -1.42
C THR A 41 7.96 -4.87 -1.73
N TYR A 42 7.13 -4.77 -0.70
CA TYR A 42 5.73 -4.39 -0.81
C TYR A 42 5.56 -2.93 -0.42
N THR A 43 4.92 -2.13 -1.25
CA THR A 43 4.77 -0.68 -1.06
C THR A 43 3.31 -0.26 -1.13
N ILE A 44 2.84 0.47 -0.12
CA ILE A 44 1.48 1.01 -0.07
C ILE A 44 1.50 2.52 0.21
N ASN A 45 0.72 3.29 -0.55
CA ASN A 45 0.66 4.75 -0.44
C ASN A 45 -0.35 5.26 0.63
N ALA A 46 -0.57 4.47 1.68
CA ALA A 46 -1.43 4.83 2.81
C ALA A 46 -0.98 4.06 4.04
N GLN A 47 -1.34 4.53 5.23
CA GLN A 47 -1.04 3.84 6.47
C GLN A 47 -1.90 2.58 6.62
N PRO A 48 -1.30 1.38 6.58
CA PRO A 48 -2.06 0.16 6.77
C PRO A 48 -2.29 -0.06 8.28
N SER A 49 -3.53 -0.37 8.64
CA SER A 49 -3.90 -0.90 9.96
C SER A 49 -3.51 -2.38 10.12
N GLY A 50 -3.28 -3.08 9.01
CA GLY A 50 -2.79 -4.45 9.00
C GLY A 50 -2.14 -4.83 7.68
N PHE A 51 -1.10 -5.64 7.75
CA PHE A 51 -0.39 -6.21 6.61
C PHE A 51 -0.27 -7.74 6.80
N ARG A 52 -0.48 -8.48 5.72
CA ARG A 52 -0.37 -9.94 5.65
C ARG A 52 0.41 -10.30 4.37
N PRO A 53 1.64 -10.81 4.48
CA PRO A 53 2.37 -11.30 3.32
C PRO A 53 1.70 -12.58 2.78
N PRO A 54 1.94 -12.93 1.51
CA PRO A 54 1.54 -14.24 0.96
C PRO A 54 2.39 -15.37 1.56
N GLU A 55 2.06 -16.61 1.20
CA GLU A 55 2.97 -17.73 1.42
C GLU A 55 4.07 -17.71 0.36
N PHE A 56 5.33 -17.74 0.81
CA PHE A 56 6.49 -17.84 -0.08
C PHE A 56 6.86 -19.32 -0.29
N LYS A 57 6.85 -19.77 -1.55
CA LYS A 57 7.21 -21.15 -1.94
C LYS A 57 8.41 -21.12 -2.87
N GLY A 58 9.34 -22.08 -2.70
CA GLY A 58 10.55 -22.19 -3.56
C GLY A 58 11.75 -21.34 -3.12
N PHE A 59 11.57 -20.49 -2.10
CA PHE A 59 12.59 -19.58 -1.58
C PHE A 59 12.82 -19.82 -0.10
N SER A 60 14.05 -19.60 0.37
CA SER A 60 14.36 -19.58 1.79
C SER A 60 14.32 -18.15 2.30
N LEU A 61 13.49 -17.87 3.29
CA LEU A 61 13.47 -16.56 3.95
C LEU A 61 14.75 -16.39 4.78
N ILE A 62 15.54 -15.37 4.48
CA ILE A 62 16.75 -15.00 5.22
C ILE A 62 16.42 -14.00 6.32
N GLY A 63 15.51 -13.07 6.03
CA GLY A 63 15.14 -12.02 6.98
C GLY A 63 13.99 -11.14 6.53
N GLY A 64 13.41 -10.43 7.49
CA GLY A 64 12.30 -9.50 7.30
C GLY A 64 11.02 -9.89 8.06
N PRO A 65 9.94 -9.09 7.93
CA PRO A 65 9.89 -7.84 7.16
C PRO A 65 10.67 -6.71 7.83
N SER A 66 11.55 -6.04 7.07
CA SER A 66 12.03 -4.70 7.41
C SER A 66 10.95 -3.69 7.02
N GLN A 67 10.57 -2.82 7.94
CA GLN A 67 9.52 -1.83 7.71
C GLN A 67 10.11 -0.44 7.58
N SER A 68 9.65 0.31 6.59
CA SER A 68 9.99 1.72 6.44
C SER A 68 8.75 2.52 6.08
N SER A 69 8.79 3.82 6.40
CA SER A 69 7.76 4.76 5.98
C SER A 69 8.39 6.07 5.56
N SER A 70 7.77 6.72 4.58
CA SER A 70 8.17 8.01 4.07
C SER A 70 6.95 8.90 3.92
N THR A 71 7.06 10.16 4.32
CA THR A 71 6.00 11.16 4.17
C THR A 71 6.57 12.37 3.46
N SER A 72 5.92 12.79 2.38
CA SER A 72 6.25 13.97 1.60
C SER A 72 5.03 14.89 1.56
N ILE A 73 5.21 16.16 1.93
CA ILE A 73 4.15 17.18 1.86
C ILE A 73 4.54 18.16 0.76
N GLN A 74 3.67 18.31 -0.23
CA GLN A 74 3.85 19.20 -1.36
C GLN A 74 2.80 20.30 -1.32
N TYR A 75 3.22 21.54 -1.56
CA TYR A 75 2.33 22.70 -1.67
C TYR A 75 2.35 23.18 -3.12
N ILE A 76 1.29 22.91 -3.88
CA ILE A 76 1.19 23.25 -5.30
C ILE A 76 -0.04 24.14 -5.51
N ASN A 77 0.16 25.38 -5.97
CA ASN A 77 -0.90 26.35 -6.24
C ASN A 77 -1.90 26.55 -5.07
N GLY A 78 -1.40 26.58 -3.83
CA GLY A 78 -2.21 26.71 -2.62
C GLY A 78 -2.92 25.43 -2.16
N LYS A 79 -2.79 24.32 -2.89
CA LYS A 79 -3.28 23.00 -2.47
C LYS A 79 -2.18 22.22 -1.77
N VAL A 80 -2.48 21.70 -0.59
CA VAL A 80 -1.62 20.76 0.15
C VAL A 80 -1.87 19.35 -0.38
N THR A 81 -0.82 18.67 -0.83
CA THR A 81 -0.84 17.25 -1.19
C THR A 81 0.10 16.52 -0.25
N GLN A 82 -0.42 15.52 0.46
CA GLN A 82 0.38 14.65 1.33
C GLN A 82 0.53 13.28 0.66
N ASN A 83 1.76 12.85 0.43
CA ASN A 83 2.09 11.50 -0.02
C ASN A 83 2.74 10.74 1.13
N VAL A 84 2.05 9.72 1.62
CA VAL A 84 2.61 8.77 2.58
C VAL A 84 2.88 7.45 1.86
N THR A 85 3.99 6.81 2.18
CA THR A 85 4.38 5.51 1.62
C THR A 85 4.89 4.62 2.75
N PHE A 86 4.37 3.41 2.85
CA PHE A 86 4.85 2.36 3.74
C PHE A 86 5.41 1.22 2.91
N SER A 87 6.57 0.72 3.30
CA SER A 87 7.24 -0.40 2.62
C SER A 87 7.58 -1.53 3.57
N TYR A 88 7.41 -2.77 3.09
CA TYR A 88 7.74 -4.02 3.77
C TYR A 88 8.71 -4.82 2.90
N SER A 89 9.95 -4.96 3.35
CA SER A 89 11.03 -5.62 2.62
C SER A 89 11.35 -6.99 3.20
N TYR A 90 11.43 -8.00 2.35
CA TYR A 90 11.80 -9.37 2.69
C TYR A 90 13.01 -9.81 1.86
N TYR A 91 13.94 -10.50 2.52
CA TYR A 91 15.16 -11.00 1.89
C TYR A 91 15.11 -12.53 1.78
N PHE A 92 15.34 -13.04 0.58
CA PHE A 92 15.25 -14.46 0.27
C PHE A 92 16.51 -14.98 -0.39
N THR A 93 16.74 -16.29 -0.28
CA THR A 93 17.67 -17.03 -1.13
C THR A 93 16.89 -17.94 -2.06
N ALA A 94 17.23 -17.93 -3.35
CA ALA A 94 16.66 -18.87 -4.32
C ALA A 94 17.24 -20.28 -4.07
N THR A 95 16.37 -21.26 -3.77
CA THR A 95 16.83 -22.60 -3.35
C THR A 95 16.79 -23.64 -4.46
N LYS A 96 15.89 -23.47 -5.43
CA LYS A 96 15.65 -24.45 -6.50
C LYS A 96 15.28 -23.73 -7.79
N ALA A 97 15.82 -24.19 -8.92
CA ALA A 97 15.44 -23.67 -10.23
C ALA A 97 13.97 -23.98 -10.54
N GLY A 98 13.30 -23.05 -11.21
CA GLY A 98 11.89 -23.16 -11.60
C GLY A 98 11.24 -21.80 -11.76
N THR A 99 10.00 -21.80 -12.25
CA THR A 99 9.14 -20.62 -12.27
C THR A 99 8.24 -20.65 -11.04
N TYR A 100 8.26 -19.58 -10.26
CA TYR A 100 7.44 -19.45 -9.05
C TYR A 100 6.60 -18.19 -9.17
N THR A 101 5.31 -18.32 -8.90
CA THR A 101 4.44 -17.17 -8.75
C THR A 101 4.31 -16.84 -7.26
N ILE A 102 4.61 -15.59 -6.91
CA ILE A 102 4.37 -15.06 -5.58
C ILE A 102 3.00 -14.39 -5.59
N ASP A 103 2.12 -14.90 -4.74
CA ASP A 103 0.76 -14.39 -4.62
C ASP A 103 0.73 -12.94 -4.09
N PRO A 104 -0.35 -12.19 -4.36
CA PRO A 104 -0.56 -10.89 -3.76
C PRO A 104 -0.49 -10.88 -2.23
N ALA A 105 0.17 -9.88 -1.65
CA ALA A 105 0.01 -9.56 -0.25
C ALA A 105 -1.33 -8.87 0.01
N LYS A 106 -1.78 -8.86 1.26
CA LYS A 106 -3.02 -8.21 1.70
C LYS A 106 -2.71 -7.10 2.70
N ALA A 107 -3.23 -5.90 2.46
CA ALA A 107 -3.16 -4.76 3.37
C ALA A 107 -4.56 -4.27 3.74
N THR A 108 -4.75 -3.78 4.95
CA THR A 108 -6.02 -3.19 5.41
C THR A 108 -5.84 -1.71 5.65
N VAL A 109 -6.55 -0.86 4.91
CA VAL A 109 -6.54 0.61 5.03
C VAL A 109 -7.98 1.06 5.23
N ASP A 110 -8.25 1.82 6.28
CA ASP A 110 -9.60 2.33 6.64
C ASP A 110 -10.68 1.24 6.66
N GLY A 111 -10.35 0.07 7.21
CA GLY A 111 -11.25 -1.09 7.28
C GLY A 111 -11.49 -1.81 5.94
N LYS A 112 -10.91 -1.34 4.83
CA LYS A 112 -10.98 -1.99 3.52
C LYS A 112 -9.72 -2.79 3.23
N SER A 113 -9.90 -3.92 2.56
CA SER A 113 -8.78 -4.79 2.16
C SER A 113 -8.31 -4.46 0.74
N TYR A 114 -7.00 -4.37 0.57
CA TYR A 114 -6.31 -4.16 -0.70
C TYR A 114 -5.33 -5.30 -0.96
N LEU A 115 -5.19 -5.70 -2.22
CA LEU A 115 -4.25 -6.72 -2.67
C LEU A 115 -3.16 -6.07 -3.52
N SER A 116 -1.92 -6.55 -3.38
CA SER A 116 -0.84 -6.15 -4.28
C SER A 116 -0.96 -6.84 -5.64
N ASN A 117 -0.06 -6.52 -6.56
CA ASN A 117 0.19 -7.40 -7.71
C ASN A 117 0.90 -8.69 -7.29
N SER A 118 0.77 -9.71 -8.14
CA SER A 118 1.58 -10.93 -8.11
C SER A 118 2.96 -10.66 -8.73
N LEU A 119 3.94 -11.50 -8.39
CA LEU A 119 5.26 -11.54 -9.06
C LEU A 119 5.48 -12.93 -9.68
N THR A 120 6.22 -13.01 -10.78
CA THR A 120 6.53 -14.27 -11.50
C THR A 120 7.93 -14.20 -12.06
#